data_AF-A0A951IUH4-F1
#
_entry.id   AF-A0A951IUH4-F1
#
_cell.length_a   1.000
_cell.length_b   1.000
_cell.length_c   1.000
_cell.angle_alpha   90.00
_cell.angle_beta   90.00
_cell.angle_gamma   90.00
#
_symmetry.space_group_name_H-M   'P 1'
#
loop_
_entity.id
_entity.type
_entity.pdbx_description
1 polymer ?
#
loop_
_entity_poly.entity_id
_entity_poly.type
_entity_poly.pdbx_seq_one_letter_code
_entity_poly.pdbx_strand_id
1 'polypeptide(L)'
;PKLSEYGSQIQLEKTTDGLHIQIVDQGNRPMFDAGSSLVKPYMRDILREIGAALGDVENHIALAGHTDATPYGSGDRGYSNWELSADRANASRRELVAGGLPDNKLRRVEGLASSRLLRADQPNDPINRRISIVVMTQEAEERMLPRSGPVPIMPMLDPAAPSAAAPVAAPAAVAAIAEPAPGAAPAAAAPSAPTAKAAAPGIALPTLQISRDVTKSPSQSGG
;
A
#
# COMPACT_ATOMS: atom_id res chain seq x y z
N PRO A 1 10.34 5.84 27.91
CA PRO A 1 11.81 5.86 27.68
C PRO A 1 12.27 5.19 26.37
N LYS A 2 11.61 4.12 25.87
CA LYS A 2 12.00 3.54 24.56
C LYS A 2 11.60 4.39 23.34
N LEU A 3 10.40 4.98 23.36
CA LEU A 3 9.88 5.74 22.21
C LEU A 3 10.67 7.02 21.87
N SER A 4 11.43 7.59 22.80
CA SER A 4 12.20 8.83 22.59
C SER A 4 13.32 8.68 21.54
N GLU A 5 13.85 7.48 21.33
CA GLU A 5 14.84 7.19 20.28
C GLU A 5 14.25 7.28 18.85
N TYR A 6 12.92 7.23 18.75
CA TYR A 6 12.16 7.26 17.49
C TYR A 6 11.36 8.56 17.31
N GLY A 7 11.62 9.58 18.15
CA GLY A 7 10.82 10.82 18.19
C GLY A 7 10.77 11.61 16.88
N SER A 8 11.74 11.45 15.98
CA SER A 8 11.69 12.07 14.64
C SER A 8 10.78 11.32 13.64
N GLN A 9 10.44 10.07 13.94
CA GLN A 9 9.61 9.19 13.10
C GLN A 9 8.17 9.10 13.60
N ILE A 10 7.88 9.57 14.81
CA ILE A 10 6.55 9.58 15.41
C ILE A 10 6.05 11.02 15.46
N GLN A 11 5.08 11.36 14.62
CA GLN A 11 4.43 12.67 14.61
C GLN A 11 3.10 12.58 15.34
N LEU A 12 2.84 13.53 16.24
CA LEU A 12 1.62 13.60 17.05
C LEU A 12 0.89 14.91 16.72
N GLU A 13 -0.38 14.80 16.33
CA GLU A 13 -1.22 15.94 15.96
C GLU A 13 -2.62 15.78 16.56
N LYS A 14 -3.16 16.86 17.13
CA LYS A 14 -4.56 16.89 17.59
C LYS A 14 -5.42 17.50 16.50
N THR A 15 -6.42 16.75 16.05
CA THR A 15 -7.36 17.14 14.98
C THR A 15 -8.79 17.17 15.53
N THR A 16 -9.75 17.58 14.69
CA THR A 16 -11.18 17.44 14.99
C THR A 16 -11.65 15.99 15.08
N ASP A 17 -10.88 15.05 14.53
CA ASP A 17 -11.23 13.63 14.51
C ASP A 17 -10.60 12.88 15.70
N GLY A 18 -9.63 13.49 16.40
CA GLY A 18 -9.05 12.99 17.64
C GLY A 18 -7.54 13.20 17.72
N LEU A 19 -6.81 12.21 18.25
CA LEU A 19 -5.34 12.22 18.24
C LEU A 19 -4.82 11.41 17.05
N HIS A 20 -4.13 12.08 16.13
CA HIS A 20 -3.42 11.46 15.02
C HIS A 20 -1.98 11.13 15.47
N ILE A 21 -1.62 9.86 15.34
CA ILE A 21 -0.28 9.34 15.58
C ILE A 21 0.22 8.80 14.23
N GLN A 22 1.21 9.46 13.62
CA GLN A 22 1.78 9.04 12.35
C GLN A 22 3.19 8.49 12.56
N ILE A 23 3.42 7.24 12.15
CA ILE A 23 4.75 6.61 12.15
C ILE A 23 5.27 6.63 10.71
N VAL A 24 6.28 7.45 10.45
CA VAL A 24 6.80 7.74 9.10
C VAL A 24 8.13 7.03 8.82
N ASP A 25 8.29 6.55 7.58
CA ASP A 25 9.61 6.19 7.06
C ASP A 25 10.51 7.43 7.00
N GLN A 26 11.79 7.22 7.31
CA GLN A 26 12.87 8.11 6.88
C GLN A 26 13.79 7.30 5.95
N GLY A 27 14.43 7.93 4.97
CA GLY A 27 15.17 7.23 3.92
C GLY A 27 16.29 6.30 4.40
N ASN A 28 16.82 6.54 5.61
CA ASN A 28 17.84 5.72 6.28
C ASN A 28 17.26 4.69 7.29
N ARG A 29 15.95 4.70 7.56
CA ARG A 29 15.28 3.89 8.59
C ARG A 29 13.81 3.60 8.21
N PRO A 30 13.56 2.71 7.23
CA PRO A 30 12.21 2.33 6.81
C PRO A 30 11.52 1.43 7.84
N MET A 31 10.24 1.65 8.12
CA MET A 31 9.45 0.87 9.10
C MET A 31 9.17 -0.57 8.67
N PHE A 32 9.27 -0.83 7.37
CA PHE A 32 9.01 -2.13 6.76
C PHE A 32 10.19 -2.59 5.90
N ASP A 33 10.26 -3.88 5.62
CA ASP A 33 11.14 -4.38 4.57
C ASP A 33 10.77 -3.79 3.19
N ALA A 34 11.79 -3.64 2.34
CA ALA A 34 11.64 -3.05 1.01
C ALA A 34 10.62 -3.84 0.19
N GLY A 35 9.57 -3.16 -0.27
CA GLY A 35 8.50 -3.79 -1.03
C GLY A 35 7.69 -4.84 -0.27
N SER A 36 7.66 -4.80 1.06
CA SER A 36 7.02 -5.81 1.91
C SER A 36 6.16 -5.18 3.01
N SER A 37 5.26 -5.99 3.59
CA SER A 37 4.47 -5.68 4.79
C SER A 37 5.09 -6.22 6.08
N LEU A 38 6.26 -6.86 6.01
CA LEU A 38 7.03 -7.27 7.19
C LEU A 38 7.59 -6.04 7.92
N VAL A 39 7.21 -5.89 9.19
CA VAL A 39 7.69 -4.81 10.07
C VAL A 39 9.16 -5.03 10.47
N LYS A 40 9.92 -3.94 10.55
CA LYS A 40 11.25 -3.95 11.17
C LYS A 40 11.14 -4.10 12.70
N PRO A 41 12.19 -4.57 13.39
CA PRO A 41 12.18 -4.71 14.85
C PRO A 41 11.77 -3.44 15.60
N TYR A 42 12.32 -2.29 15.21
CA TYR A 42 11.95 -1.00 15.81
C TYR A 42 10.50 -0.59 15.54
N MET A 43 9.94 -0.89 14.36
CA MET A 43 8.52 -0.64 14.08
C MET A 43 7.62 -1.50 14.97
N ARG A 44 7.99 -2.77 15.17
CA ARG A 44 7.35 -3.65 16.15
C ARG A 44 7.40 -3.06 17.56
N ASP A 45 8.56 -2.59 18.02
CA ASP A 45 8.71 -2.03 19.36
C ASP A 45 7.87 -0.77 19.54
N ILE A 46 7.89 0.16 18.57
CA ILE A 46 7.05 1.37 18.55
C ILE A 46 5.57 0.99 18.65
N LEU A 47 5.09 0.09 17.79
CA LEU A 47 3.69 -0.32 17.75
C LEU A 47 3.25 -1.03 19.03
N ARG A 48 4.13 -1.80 19.67
CA ARG A 48 3.79 -2.48 20.92
C ARG A 48 3.70 -1.53 22.11
N GLU A 49 4.60 -0.56 22.21
CA GLU A 49 4.55 0.47 23.25
C GLU A 49 3.32 1.40 23.05
N ILE A 50 2.96 1.71 21.80
CA ILE A 50 1.70 2.40 21.47
C ILE A 50 0.49 1.53 21.82
N GLY A 51 0.52 0.23 21.48
CA GLY A 51 -0.56 -0.71 21.77
C GLY A 51 -0.87 -0.82 23.26
N ALA A 52 0.17 -0.89 24.10
CA ALA A 52 0.06 -0.83 25.55
C ALA A 52 -0.54 0.49 26.02
N ALA A 53 0.01 1.64 25.59
CA ALA A 53 -0.45 2.97 26.01
C ALA A 53 -1.89 3.28 25.58
N LEU A 54 -2.36 2.69 24.48
CA LEU A 54 -3.74 2.83 24.00
C LEU A 54 -4.69 1.76 24.54
N GLY A 55 -4.21 0.78 25.31
CA GLY A 55 -5.02 -0.25 25.95
C GLY A 55 -5.94 0.32 27.03
N ASP A 56 -5.42 1.23 27.86
CA ASP A 56 -6.11 1.81 29.03
C ASP A 56 -7.13 2.93 28.69
N VAL A 57 -7.16 3.38 27.44
CA VAL A 57 -8.04 4.46 26.97
C VAL A 57 -9.38 3.86 26.50
N GLU A 58 -10.51 4.54 26.65
CA GLU A 58 -11.80 4.02 26.16
C GLU A 58 -11.99 4.20 24.63
N ASN A 59 -11.39 5.25 24.06
CA ASN A 59 -11.53 5.64 22.66
C ASN A 59 -11.16 4.54 21.65
N HIS A 60 -12.03 4.34 20.67
CA HIS A 60 -11.80 3.48 19.51
C HIS A 60 -10.73 4.02 18.56
N ILE A 61 -10.20 3.13 17.72
CA ILE A 61 -9.06 3.40 16.84
C ILE A 61 -9.41 3.09 15.38
N ALA A 62 -9.03 4.01 14.49
CA ALA A 62 -8.91 3.77 13.05
C ALA A 62 -7.43 3.69 12.65
N LEU A 63 -7.11 2.83 11.69
CA LEU A 63 -5.74 2.56 11.25
C LEU A 63 -5.66 2.64 9.73
N ALA A 64 -4.74 3.44 9.19
CA ALA A 64 -4.52 3.55 7.75
C ALA A 64 -3.05 3.35 7.39
N GLY A 65 -2.81 2.59 6.31
CA GLY A 65 -1.51 2.47 5.67
C GLY A 65 -1.42 3.37 4.44
N HIS A 66 -0.24 3.96 4.23
CA HIS A 66 0.06 4.81 3.09
C HIS A 66 1.38 4.38 2.42
N THR A 67 1.49 4.64 1.12
CA THR A 67 2.74 4.54 0.36
C THR A 67 3.10 5.91 -0.23
N ASP A 68 4.33 6.01 -0.72
CA ASP A 68 4.69 7.06 -1.67
C ASP A 68 4.11 6.75 -3.07
N ALA A 69 4.29 7.65 -4.02
CA ALA A 69 3.77 7.53 -5.38
C ALA A 69 4.67 6.70 -6.33
N THR A 70 5.77 6.12 -5.85
CA THR A 70 6.61 5.22 -6.66
C THR A 70 5.79 4.00 -7.07
N PRO A 71 5.70 3.65 -8.36
CA PRO A 71 4.96 2.47 -8.80
C PRO A 71 5.50 1.20 -8.14
N TYR A 72 4.60 0.43 -7.51
CA TYR A 72 4.93 -0.87 -6.94
C TYR A 72 4.34 -2.00 -7.79
N GLY A 73 5.10 -3.09 -7.92
CA GLY A 73 4.68 -4.30 -8.62
C GLY A 73 4.37 -4.06 -10.10
N SER A 74 3.32 -4.70 -10.60
CA SER A 74 2.90 -4.61 -12.01
C SER A 74 1.78 -3.59 -12.26
N GLY A 75 1.57 -2.65 -11.32
CA GLY A 75 0.47 -1.67 -11.38
C GLY A 75 -0.92 -2.32 -11.35
N ASP A 76 -1.88 -1.71 -12.04
CA ASP A 76 -3.32 -2.02 -11.99
C ASP A 76 -3.74 -3.46 -12.35
N ARG A 77 -2.80 -4.32 -12.77
CA ARG A 77 -3.05 -5.72 -13.17
C ARG A 77 -2.62 -6.74 -12.12
N GLY A 78 -2.15 -6.31 -10.96
CA GLY A 78 -1.69 -7.21 -9.89
C GLY A 78 -1.48 -6.48 -8.57
N TYR A 79 -0.60 -7.03 -7.73
CA TYR A 79 -0.29 -6.42 -6.44
C TYR A 79 0.37 -5.06 -6.64
N SER A 80 -0.22 -4.03 -6.04
CA SER A 80 0.09 -2.62 -6.22
C SER A 80 0.33 -1.93 -4.88
N ASN A 81 0.40 -0.59 -4.89
CA ASN A 81 0.44 0.20 -3.67
C ASN A 81 -0.85 0.10 -2.83
N TRP A 82 -1.99 -0.28 -3.42
CA TRP A 82 -3.24 -0.52 -2.68
C TRP A 82 -3.09 -1.70 -1.73
N GLU A 83 -2.74 -2.86 -2.26
CA GLU A 83 -2.52 -4.09 -1.49
C GLU A 83 -1.39 -3.89 -0.47
N LEU A 84 -0.27 -3.28 -0.89
CA LEU A 84 0.87 -3.00 0.00
C LEU A 84 0.47 -2.14 1.20
N SER A 85 -0.35 -1.11 0.97
CA SER A 85 -0.80 -0.21 2.03
C SER A 85 -1.77 -0.90 3.01
N ALA A 86 -2.70 -1.72 2.50
CA ALA A 86 -3.65 -2.49 3.32
C ALA A 86 -2.95 -3.60 4.13
N ASP A 87 -1.97 -4.29 3.54
CA ASP A 87 -1.19 -5.33 4.23
C ASP A 87 -0.30 -4.73 5.31
N ARG A 88 0.31 -3.57 5.07
CA ARG A 88 1.08 -2.82 6.08
C ARG A 88 0.21 -2.35 7.23
N ALA A 89 -0.99 -1.83 6.95
CA ALA A 89 -1.96 -1.49 7.99
C ALA A 89 -2.34 -2.74 8.82
N ASN A 90 -2.61 -3.88 8.19
CA ASN A 90 -2.92 -5.13 8.89
C ASN A 90 -1.73 -5.72 9.66
N ALA A 91 -0.50 -5.55 9.16
CA ALA A 91 0.72 -5.90 9.91
C ALA A 91 0.85 -5.05 11.17
N SER A 92 0.60 -3.73 11.06
CA SER A 92 0.60 -2.83 12.20
C SER A 92 -0.49 -3.15 13.22
N ARG A 93 -1.71 -3.53 12.77
CA ARG A 93 -2.79 -4.01 13.64
C ARG A 93 -2.31 -5.17 14.51
N ARG A 94 -1.68 -6.19 13.90
CA ARG A 94 -1.22 -7.39 14.62
C ARG A 94 -0.20 -7.06 15.70
N GLU A 95 0.71 -6.13 15.46
CA GLU A 95 1.71 -5.72 16.46
C GLU A 95 1.13 -4.79 17.54
N LEU A 96 0.13 -3.95 17.23
CA LEU A 96 -0.63 -3.19 18.23
C LEU A 96 -1.35 -4.13 19.21
N VAL A 97 -2.05 -5.14 18.68
CA VAL A 97 -2.75 -6.16 19.50
C VAL A 97 -1.75 -7.00 20.29
N ALA A 98 -0.61 -7.38 19.69
CA ALA A 98 0.48 -8.05 20.41
C ALA A 98 1.16 -7.17 21.47
N GLY A 99 0.95 -5.84 21.43
CA GLY A 99 1.36 -4.88 22.45
C GLY A 99 0.37 -4.73 23.61
N GLY A 100 -0.81 -5.35 23.53
CA GLY A 100 -1.85 -5.26 24.57
C GLY A 100 -3.09 -4.45 24.17
N LEU A 101 -3.16 -3.91 22.94
CA LEU A 101 -4.38 -3.25 22.47
C LEU A 101 -5.52 -4.29 22.30
N PRO A 102 -6.68 -4.13 22.95
CA PRO A 102 -7.80 -5.04 22.74
C PRO A 102 -8.32 -4.98 21.29
N ASP A 103 -8.51 -6.13 20.66
CA ASP A 103 -8.85 -6.20 19.22
C ASP A 103 -10.17 -5.48 18.87
N ASN A 104 -11.15 -5.51 19.79
CA ASN A 104 -12.43 -4.80 19.67
C ASN A 104 -12.30 -3.27 19.65
N LYS A 105 -11.14 -2.70 20.02
CA LYS A 105 -10.90 -1.25 19.91
C LYS A 105 -10.60 -0.79 18.49
N LEU A 106 -10.15 -1.68 17.60
CA LEU A 106 -9.95 -1.35 16.19
C LEU A 106 -11.29 -1.42 15.45
N ARG A 107 -11.74 -0.28 14.94
CA ARG A 107 -13.01 -0.15 14.21
C ARG A 107 -12.83 -0.16 12.71
N ARG A 108 -11.67 0.27 12.21
CA ARG A 108 -11.41 0.45 10.78
C ARG A 108 -9.93 0.26 10.46
N VAL A 109 -9.65 -0.46 9.38
CA VAL A 109 -8.31 -0.66 8.82
C VAL A 109 -8.36 -0.37 7.33
N GLU A 110 -7.48 0.50 6.83
CA GLU A 110 -7.49 1.00 5.45
C GLU A 110 -6.13 0.88 4.77
N GLY A 111 -6.14 0.56 3.49
CA GLY A 111 -5.04 0.84 2.58
C GLY A 111 -5.39 2.04 1.70
N LEU A 112 -4.59 3.11 1.75
CA LEU A 112 -4.82 4.34 1.00
C LEU A 112 -3.83 4.57 -0.13
N ALA A 113 -2.87 3.66 -0.36
CA ALA A 113 -1.81 3.80 -1.36
C ALA A 113 -1.17 5.20 -1.30
N SER A 114 -0.99 5.83 -2.46
CA SER A 114 -0.54 7.22 -2.64
C SER A 114 -1.68 8.25 -2.71
N SER A 115 -2.94 7.86 -2.44
CA SER A 115 -4.10 8.76 -2.57
C SER A 115 -4.14 9.89 -1.51
N ARG A 116 -3.39 9.73 -0.41
CA ARG A 116 -3.20 10.75 0.64
C ARG A 116 -1.72 10.88 1.03
N LEU A 117 -0.97 11.59 0.20
CA LEU A 117 0.43 11.98 0.47
C LEU A 117 0.50 12.96 1.66
N LEU A 118 1.52 12.83 2.49
CA LEU A 118 1.83 13.80 3.55
C LEU A 118 2.62 14.99 2.99
N ARG A 119 3.46 14.74 1.98
CA ARG A 119 4.20 15.73 1.20
C ARG A 119 3.80 15.61 -0.27
N ALA A 120 2.79 16.38 -0.67
CA ALA A 120 2.21 16.33 -2.03
C ALA A 120 3.11 16.97 -3.11
N ASP A 121 3.97 17.93 -2.72
CA ASP A 121 4.99 18.54 -3.59
C ASP A 121 6.14 17.59 -3.95
N GLN A 122 6.35 16.54 -3.16
CA GLN A 122 7.36 15.50 -3.41
C GLN A 122 6.72 14.10 -3.25
N PRO A 123 5.95 13.63 -4.25
CA PRO A 123 5.15 12.41 -4.14
C PRO A 123 5.93 11.14 -3.81
N ASN A 124 7.21 11.09 -4.17
CA ASN A 124 8.10 9.94 -3.96
C ASN A 124 8.93 10.04 -2.66
N ASP A 125 8.71 11.07 -1.82
CA ASP A 125 9.44 11.22 -0.56
C ASP A 125 9.11 10.05 0.41
N PRO A 126 10.12 9.42 1.05
CA PRO A 126 9.93 8.41 2.09
C PRO A 126 8.86 8.73 3.13
N ILE A 127 8.70 9.98 3.54
CA ILE A 127 7.74 10.40 4.57
C ILE A 127 6.27 10.10 4.20
N ASN A 128 5.98 9.90 2.91
CA ASN A 128 4.66 9.49 2.44
C ASN A 128 4.34 8.03 2.80
N ARG A 129 5.35 7.17 2.90
CA ARG A 129 5.24 5.80 3.43
C ARG A 129 5.11 5.86 4.95
N ARG A 130 3.88 5.70 5.44
CA ARG A 130 3.57 5.86 6.86
C ARG A 130 2.39 5.01 7.29
N ILE A 131 2.31 4.79 8.59
CA ILE A 131 1.14 4.25 9.27
C ILE A 131 0.49 5.38 10.07
N SER A 132 -0.79 5.59 9.86
CA SER A 132 -1.60 6.60 10.56
C SER A 132 -2.55 5.89 11.51
N ILE A 133 -2.41 6.12 12.80
CA ILE A 133 -3.31 5.66 13.87
C ILE A 133 -4.12 6.88 14.32
N VAL A 134 -5.44 6.79 14.28
CA VAL A 134 -6.33 7.84 14.80
C VAL A 134 -7.04 7.29 16.02
N VAL A 135 -6.77 7.88 17.19
CA VAL A 135 -7.54 7.66 18.42
C VAL A 135 -8.76 8.58 18.34
N MET A 136 -9.91 8.03 18.01
CA MET A 136 -11.08 8.78 17.57
C MET A 136 -11.82 9.45 18.74
N THR A 137 -12.36 10.65 18.52
CA THR A 137 -13.46 11.15 19.35
C THR A 137 -14.75 10.38 19.06
N GLN A 138 -15.75 10.48 19.92
CA GLN A 138 -17.04 9.82 19.69
C GLN A 138 -17.72 10.33 18.40
N GLU A 139 -17.65 11.64 18.14
CA GLU A 139 -18.20 12.27 16.94
C GLU A 139 -17.45 11.88 15.66
N ALA A 140 -16.17 11.51 15.78
CA ALA A 140 -15.39 10.97 14.67
C ALA A 140 -15.77 9.51 14.39
N GLU A 141 -15.90 8.69 15.43
CA GLU A 141 -16.38 7.30 15.29
C GLU A 141 -17.77 7.26 14.67
N GLU A 142 -18.73 8.05 15.17
CA GLU A 142 -20.11 8.04 14.67
C GLU A 142 -20.23 8.56 13.22
N ARG A 143 -19.32 9.44 12.77
CA ARG A 143 -19.22 9.85 11.35
C ARG A 143 -18.59 8.78 10.46
N MET A 144 -17.56 8.07 10.95
CA MET A 144 -16.80 7.09 10.15
C MET A 144 -17.45 5.71 10.13
N LEU A 145 -18.16 5.35 11.20
CA LEU A 145 -18.97 4.14 11.37
C LEU A 145 -20.36 4.57 11.88
N PRO A 146 -21.22 5.13 11.01
CA PRO A 146 -22.61 5.37 11.38
C PRO A 146 -23.21 4.04 11.85
N ARG A 147 -23.78 4.05 13.07
CA ARG A 147 -24.34 2.85 13.70
C ARG A 147 -25.26 2.17 12.69
N SER A 148 -24.98 0.91 12.38
CA SER A 148 -25.79 0.12 11.45
C SER A 148 -27.18 -0.10 12.07
N GLY A 149 -28.08 0.85 11.84
CA GLY A 149 -29.52 0.64 11.96
C GLY A 149 -29.96 -0.43 10.95
N PRO A 150 -31.23 -0.85 11.01
CA PRO A 150 -31.78 -1.76 10.01
C PRO A 150 -31.52 -1.20 8.62
N VAL A 151 -30.75 -1.93 7.80
CA VAL A 151 -30.59 -1.58 6.39
C VAL A 151 -32.00 -1.59 5.81
N PRO A 152 -32.52 -0.47 5.28
CA PRO A 152 -33.86 -0.46 4.74
C PRO A 152 -33.88 -1.43 3.56
N ILE A 153 -34.59 -2.56 3.73
CA ILE A 153 -34.88 -3.45 2.62
C ILE A 153 -35.81 -2.65 1.70
N MET A 154 -35.20 -1.99 0.71
CA MET A 154 -35.97 -1.35 -0.34
C MET A 154 -36.82 -2.44 -0.99
N PRO A 155 -38.14 -2.23 -1.12
CA PRO A 155 -38.98 -3.20 -1.81
C PRO A 155 -38.38 -3.41 -3.20
N MET A 156 -38.22 -4.67 -3.60
CA MET A 156 -37.85 -4.97 -4.98
C MET A 156 -38.93 -4.35 -5.87
N LEU A 157 -38.51 -3.62 -6.90
CA LEU A 157 -39.42 -2.99 -7.85
C LEU A 157 -40.36 -4.05 -8.43
N ASP A 158 -41.65 -3.95 -8.09
CA ASP A 158 -42.68 -4.82 -8.64
C ASP A 158 -42.67 -4.70 -10.18
N PRO A 159 -42.36 -5.78 -10.93
CA PRO A 159 -42.25 -5.72 -12.39
C PRO A 159 -43.60 -5.52 -13.10
N ALA A 160 -44.68 -5.32 -12.35
CA ALA A 160 -46.05 -5.19 -12.82
C ALA A 160 -46.64 -3.76 -12.67
N ALA A 161 -45.85 -2.77 -12.21
CA ALA A 161 -46.29 -1.37 -12.21
C ALA A 161 -46.37 -0.83 -13.65
N PRO A 162 -47.55 -0.41 -14.16
CA PRO A 162 -47.67 0.06 -15.53
C PRO A 162 -46.91 1.38 -15.72
N SER A 163 -46.06 1.44 -16.74
CA SER A 163 -45.33 2.66 -17.09
C SER A 163 -46.30 3.75 -17.56
N ALA A 164 -46.54 4.74 -16.70
CA ALA A 164 -47.27 5.94 -17.06
C ALA A 164 -46.40 6.78 -18.01
N ALA A 165 -46.71 6.74 -19.30
CA ALA A 165 -45.95 7.43 -20.33
C ALA A 165 -46.03 8.97 -20.15
N ALA A 166 -44.87 9.60 -19.92
CA ALA A 166 -44.71 11.04 -20.13
C ALA A 166 -44.43 11.31 -21.62
N PRO A 167 -45.02 12.35 -22.23
CA PRO A 167 -44.89 12.60 -23.66
C PRO A 167 -43.48 13.08 -24.03
N VAL A 168 -42.87 12.45 -25.04
CA VAL A 168 -41.57 12.85 -25.58
C VAL A 168 -41.77 14.07 -26.48
N ALA A 169 -41.29 15.24 -26.05
CA ALA A 169 -41.23 16.43 -26.91
C ALA A 169 -40.13 16.25 -27.96
N ALA A 170 -40.49 16.31 -29.24
CA ALA A 170 -39.55 16.17 -30.35
C ALA A 170 -38.76 17.48 -30.60
N PRO A 171 -37.43 17.42 -30.83
CA PRO A 171 -36.69 18.51 -31.44
C PRO A 171 -36.90 18.50 -32.97
N ALA A 172 -37.06 19.67 -33.56
CA ALA A 172 -37.34 19.83 -34.99
C ALA A 172 -36.08 20.01 -35.85
N ALA A 173 -36.21 19.56 -37.10
CA ALA A 173 -35.49 19.98 -38.32
C ALA A 173 -33.96 19.81 -38.41
N VAL A 174 -33.57 19.03 -39.43
CA VAL A 174 -32.21 18.89 -39.97
C VAL A 174 -31.94 20.00 -40.98
N ALA A 175 -30.71 20.54 -40.99
CA ALA A 175 -30.15 21.27 -42.14
C ALA A 175 -28.80 20.63 -42.51
N ALA A 176 -28.61 20.28 -43.79
CA ALA A 176 -27.50 19.45 -44.25
C ALA A 176 -26.66 20.13 -45.35
N ILE A 177 -25.34 20.25 -45.13
CA ILE A 177 -24.25 20.59 -46.08
C ILE A 177 -22.94 20.06 -45.43
N ALA A 178 -21.99 19.35 -46.07
CA ALA A 178 -21.97 18.49 -47.25
C ALA A 178 -20.70 17.57 -47.16
N GLU A 179 -20.47 16.67 -48.11
CA GLU A 179 -19.22 15.88 -48.22
C GLU A 179 -18.00 16.72 -48.64
N PRO A 180 -16.78 16.21 -48.42
CA PRO A 180 -16.04 15.72 -49.60
C PRO A 180 -15.41 14.32 -49.46
N ALA A 181 -14.98 13.81 -50.62
CA ALA A 181 -14.62 12.43 -50.94
C ALA A 181 -13.25 11.94 -50.36
N PRO A 182 -12.91 10.62 -50.46
CA PRO A 182 -11.93 9.97 -49.58
C PRO A 182 -10.49 9.94 -50.11
N GLY A 183 -9.51 9.80 -49.19
CA GLY A 183 -8.12 9.53 -49.53
C GLY A 183 -7.23 9.12 -48.34
N ALA A 184 -6.36 8.14 -48.58
CA ALA A 184 -5.27 7.64 -47.73
C ALA A 184 -5.62 6.95 -46.39
N ALA A 185 -5.41 5.63 -46.35
CA ALA A 185 -5.43 4.82 -45.13
C ALA A 185 -4.09 4.89 -44.36
N PRO A 186 -4.09 4.77 -43.02
CA PRO A 186 -2.90 4.44 -42.25
C PRO A 186 -2.70 2.91 -42.20
N ALA A 187 -1.48 2.45 -42.46
CA ALA A 187 -1.12 1.03 -42.43
C ALA A 187 -1.08 0.46 -41.01
N ALA A 188 -1.43 -0.82 -40.86
CA ALA A 188 -1.29 -1.55 -39.62
C ALA A 188 0.19 -1.80 -39.27
N ALA A 189 0.62 -1.39 -38.07
CA ALA A 189 1.92 -1.73 -37.51
C ALA A 189 1.77 -2.94 -36.57
N ALA A 190 2.14 -4.13 -37.07
CA ALA A 190 2.29 -5.35 -36.27
C ALA A 190 3.57 -5.29 -35.41
N PRO A 191 3.66 -6.04 -34.28
CA PRO A 191 4.79 -5.94 -33.36
C PRO A 191 6.07 -6.58 -33.91
N SER A 192 7.18 -5.85 -33.84
CA SER A 192 8.52 -6.35 -34.17
C SER A 192 9.06 -7.28 -33.07
N ALA A 193 9.25 -8.55 -33.40
CA ALA A 193 10.05 -9.47 -32.58
C ALA A 193 11.55 -9.17 -32.71
N PRO A 194 12.36 -9.31 -31.64
CA PRO A 194 13.82 -9.23 -31.75
C PRO A 194 14.39 -10.55 -32.31
N THR A 195 15.00 -10.49 -33.49
CA THR A 195 15.68 -11.62 -34.13
C THR A 195 16.95 -12.00 -33.37
N ALA A 196 17.01 -13.20 -32.79
CA ALA A 196 18.23 -13.75 -32.23
C ALA A 196 19.21 -14.14 -33.34
N LYS A 197 20.36 -13.46 -33.42
CA LYS A 197 21.45 -13.81 -34.35
C LYS A 197 22.47 -14.71 -33.64
N ALA A 198 22.50 -15.99 -34.01
CA ALA A 198 23.53 -16.92 -33.56
C ALA A 198 24.87 -16.65 -34.28
N ALA A 199 25.97 -16.65 -33.52
CA ALA A 199 27.33 -16.84 -34.01
C ALA A 199 28.22 -17.31 -32.85
N ALA A 200 28.57 -18.60 -32.84
CA ALA A 200 29.69 -19.12 -32.04
C ALA A 200 31.01 -18.82 -32.77
N PRO A 201 32.17 -18.81 -32.08
CA PRO A 201 32.88 -20.09 -31.94
C PRO A 201 33.66 -20.26 -30.61
N GLY A 202 34.22 -21.46 -30.41
CA GLY A 202 35.41 -21.65 -29.55
C GLY A 202 35.17 -22.26 -28.18
N ILE A 203 35.06 -23.59 -28.12
CA ILE A 203 35.24 -24.34 -26.87
C ILE A 203 36.75 -24.45 -26.59
N ALA A 204 37.20 -23.98 -25.42
CA ALA A 204 38.52 -24.28 -24.88
C ALA A 204 38.35 -24.91 -23.49
N LEU A 205 38.92 -26.11 -23.31
CA LEU A 205 38.84 -26.89 -22.08
C LEU A 205 39.79 -26.30 -21.02
N PRO A 206 39.44 -26.30 -19.72
CA PRO A 206 40.36 -25.92 -18.66
C PRO A 206 41.38 -27.05 -18.41
N THR A 207 42.66 -26.79 -18.65
CA THR A 207 43.75 -27.70 -18.28
C THR A 207 43.95 -27.71 -16.77
N LEU A 208 43.81 -28.90 -16.18
CA LEU A 208 44.07 -29.18 -14.78
C LEU A 208 45.58 -29.07 -14.50
N GLN A 209 46.02 -28.16 -13.63
CA GLN A 209 47.35 -28.25 -13.01
C GLN A 209 47.23 -28.77 -11.57
N ILE A 210 47.58 -30.04 -11.41
CA ILE A 210 47.79 -30.67 -10.11
C ILE A 210 49.21 -30.34 -9.66
N SER A 211 49.36 -29.35 -8.78
CA SER A 211 50.57 -29.25 -7.96
C SER A 211 50.39 -30.15 -6.74
N ARG A 212 51.07 -31.30 -6.77
CA ARG A 212 51.31 -32.08 -5.56
C ARG A 212 52.36 -31.34 -4.74
N ASP A 213 52.04 -30.99 -3.51
CA ASP A 213 53.00 -31.11 -2.42
C ASP A 213 52.31 -31.63 -1.16
N VAL A 214 52.96 -32.57 -0.51
CA VAL A 214 52.37 -33.46 0.50
C VAL A 214 53.27 -33.47 1.73
N THR A 215 52.63 -33.43 2.90
CA THR A 215 53.21 -33.67 4.25
C THR A 215 54.31 -32.73 4.76
N LYS A 216 53.96 -31.96 5.80
CA LYS A 216 54.61 -32.18 7.11
C LYS A 216 53.61 -32.03 8.26
N SER A 217 53.53 -33.06 9.11
CA SER A 217 52.62 -33.17 10.25
C SER A 217 52.99 -32.22 11.41
N PRO A 218 52.06 -31.91 12.33
CA PRO A 218 52.34 -31.11 13.53
C PRO A 218 53.15 -31.90 14.57
N SER A 219 53.96 -31.19 15.35
CA SER A 219 54.66 -31.71 16.53
C SER A 219 54.19 -30.96 17.77
N GLN A 220 53.69 -31.66 18.78
CA GLN A 220 53.47 -31.09 20.11
C GLN A 220 54.73 -31.20 20.97
N SER A 221 55.07 -30.09 21.64
CA SER A 221 55.79 -29.99 22.93
C SER A 221 55.82 -28.49 23.25
N GLY A 222 55.45 -27.99 24.42
CA GLY A 222 55.68 -28.57 25.75
C GLY A 222 56.84 -27.80 26.38
N GLY A 223 56.51 -26.77 27.17
CA GLY A 223 57.45 -25.79 27.75
C GLY A 223 56.68 -24.60 28.31
#